data_AF-A0A2V8ST61-F1
#
_entry.id   AF-A0A2V8ST61-F1
#
_cell.length_a   1.000
_cell.length_b   1.000
_cell.length_c   1.000
_cell.angle_alpha   90.00
_cell.angle_beta   90.00
_cell.angle_gamma   90.00
#
_symmetry.space_group_name_H-M   'P 1'
#
loop_
_entity.id
_entity.type
_entity.pdbx_description
1 polymer ?
#
loop_
_entity_poly.entity_id
_entity_poly.type
_entity_poly.pdbx_seq_one_letter_code
_entity_poly.pdbx_strand_id
1 'polypeptide(L)'
;MKPVPFATDGPLFSAEMRQETFDIVWRTVKEKHFDPTLGGLDWNKVREQYAPLAAGAKSNGEFYNVLRQMLGELHQSHFNIIPPEAVVDDDSSEPKGGSIGIDLRLIDGQAIITRVEPGSKAASAGLRPGFI
;
A
#
# COMPACT_ATOMS: atom_id res chain seq x y z
N MET A 1 -8.29 -0.69 12.61
CA MET A 1 -6.84 -0.99 12.55
C MET A 1 -6.12 0.02 13.43
N LYS A 2 -5.28 -0.40 14.38
CA LYS A 2 -4.38 0.51 15.09
C LYS A 2 -3.16 0.76 14.19
N PRO A 3 -2.66 2.01 14.06
CA PRO A 3 -1.46 2.27 13.27
C PRO A 3 -0.27 1.53 13.89
N VAL A 4 0.49 0.81 13.07
CA VAL A 4 1.76 0.21 13.47
C VAL A 4 2.77 1.36 13.54
N PRO A 5 3.36 1.66 14.70
CA PRO A 5 4.39 2.68 14.80
C PRO A 5 5.68 2.13 14.18
N PHE A 6 6.04 2.62 12.99
CA PHE A 6 7.40 2.45 12.49
C PHE A 6 8.29 3.42 13.25
N ALA A 7 9.26 2.89 13.99
CA ALA A 7 10.27 3.69 14.67
C ALA A 7 11.12 4.43 13.62
N THR A 8 11.22 5.74 13.74
CA THR A 8 11.90 6.61 12.77
C THR A 8 13.26 7.02 13.30
N ASP A 9 14.12 6.04 13.57
CA ASP A 9 15.41 6.26 14.23
C ASP A 9 16.52 6.72 13.26
N GLY A 10 16.20 6.90 11.97
CA GLY A 10 17.07 7.51 10.97
C GLY A 10 17.12 9.05 11.08
N PRO A 11 18.17 9.69 10.55
CA PRO A 11 18.23 11.15 10.50
C PRO A 11 17.01 11.71 9.78
N LEU A 12 16.44 12.79 10.36
CA LEU A 12 15.33 13.49 9.75
C LEU A 12 15.71 13.94 8.35
N PHE A 13 14.85 13.67 7.37
CA PHE A 13 15.03 14.24 6.04
C PHE A 13 15.13 15.76 6.13
N SER A 14 15.93 16.38 5.25
CA SER A 14 15.90 17.84 5.15
C SER A 14 14.50 18.30 4.72
N ALA A 15 14.14 19.56 5.04
CA ALA A 15 12.87 20.12 4.59
C ALA A 15 12.75 20.09 3.06
N GLU A 16 13.86 20.33 2.36
CA GLU A 16 13.97 20.23 0.90
C GLU A 16 13.69 18.81 0.40
N MET A 17 14.32 17.80 0.99
CA MET A 17 14.11 16.39 0.62
C MET A 17 12.67 15.94 0.87
N ARG A 18 12.03 16.41 1.96
CA ARG A 18 10.60 16.16 2.21
C ARG A 18 9.72 16.78 1.13
N GLN A 19 10.01 18.02 0.75
CA GLN A 19 9.24 18.72 -0.28
C GLN A 19 9.40 18.06 -1.66
N GLU A 20 10.62 17.71 -2.04
CA GLU A 20 10.89 17.00 -3.29
C GLU A 20 10.19 15.63 -3.32
N THR A 21 10.30 14.86 -2.23
CA THR A 21 9.64 13.55 -2.12
C THR A 21 8.11 13.69 -2.19
N PHE A 22 7.53 14.69 -1.52
CA PHE A 22 6.11 14.99 -1.60
C PHE A 22 5.68 15.28 -3.06
N ASP A 23 6.42 16.14 -3.76
CA ASP A 23 6.12 16.52 -5.14
C ASP A 23 6.23 15.31 -6.09
N ILE A 24 7.19 14.40 -5.88
CA ILE A 24 7.31 13.16 -6.63
C ILE A 24 6.08 12.27 -6.42
N VAL A 25 5.64 12.05 -5.18
CA VAL A 25 4.48 11.20 -4.89
C VAL A 25 3.22 11.81 -5.50
N TRP A 26 2.99 13.09 -5.26
CA TRP A 26 1.83 13.81 -5.78
C TRP A 26 1.77 13.77 -7.31
N ARG A 27 2.90 14.01 -7.98
CA ARG A 27 3.00 13.99 -9.44
C ARG A 27 2.81 12.58 -9.99
N THR A 28 3.39 11.56 -9.33
CA THR A 28 3.23 10.16 -9.73
C THR A 28 1.76 9.76 -9.75
N VAL A 29 0.98 10.11 -8.70
CA VAL A 29 -0.47 9.87 -8.71
C VAL A 29 -1.12 10.58 -9.88
N LYS A 30 -0.87 11.88 -10.04
CA LYS A 30 -1.46 12.69 -11.13
C LYS A 30 -1.20 12.11 -12.53
N GLU A 31 0.00 11.61 -12.77
CA GLU A 31 0.46 11.19 -14.11
C GLU A 31 0.23 9.71 -14.40
N LYS A 32 0.17 8.86 -13.37
CA LYS A 32 0.20 7.39 -13.54
C LYS A 32 -1.06 6.69 -13.04
N HIS A 33 -1.98 7.41 -12.40
CA HIS A 33 -3.24 6.83 -11.98
C HIS A 33 -4.05 6.35 -13.20
N PHE A 34 -4.71 5.19 -13.06
CA PHE A 34 -5.44 4.56 -14.16
C PHE A 34 -6.68 5.38 -14.58
N ASP A 35 -7.32 6.03 -13.61
CA ASP A 35 -8.40 7.00 -13.84
C ASP A 35 -7.81 8.42 -13.83
N PRO A 36 -7.80 9.14 -14.97
CA PRO A 36 -7.24 10.48 -15.08
C PRO A 36 -8.06 11.55 -14.35
N THR A 37 -9.29 11.24 -13.95
CA THR A 37 -10.14 12.16 -13.18
C THR A 37 -9.95 12.01 -11.67
N LEU A 38 -9.22 10.98 -11.23
CA LEU A 38 -8.99 10.65 -9.82
C LEU A 38 -10.31 10.57 -9.03
N GLY A 39 -11.35 9.97 -9.63
CA GLY A 39 -12.68 9.93 -9.03
C GLY A 39 -13.37 11.29 -8.89
N GLY A 40 -12.95 12.29 -9.66
CA GLY A 40 -13.46 13.67 -9.59
C GLY A 40 -12.77 14.55 -8.55
N LEU A 41 -11.69 14.07 -7.92
CA LEU A 41 -10.94 14.80 -6.91
C LEU A 41 -10.10 15.92 -7.53
N ASP A 42 -10.18 17.14 -6.97
CA ASP A 42 -9.26 18.22 -7.33
C ASP A 42 -7.88 17.98 -6.69
N TRP A 43 -7.03 17.29 -7.44
CA TRP A 43 -5.71 16.91 -6.95
C TRP A 43 -4.77 18.10 -6.73
N ASN A 44 -4.97 19.23 -7.42
CA ASN A 44 -4.17 20.43 -7.16
C ASN A 44 -4.54 21.03 -5.79
N LYS A 45 -5.83 21.04 -5.45
CA LYS A 45 -6.29 21.48 -4.12
C LYS A 45 -5.76 20.58 -3.01
N VAL A 46 -5.70 19.26 -3.25
CA VAL A 46 -5.03 18.32 -2.32
C VAL A 46 -3.56 18.70 -2.15
N ARG A 47 -2.85 19.06 -3.23
CA ARG A 47 -1.45 19.53 -3.12
C ARG A 47 -1.32 20.71 -2.18
N GLU A 48 -2.17 21.73 -2.36
CA GLU A 48 -2.16 22.96 -1.57
C GLU A 48 -2.37 22.69 -0.08
N GLN A 49 -3.23 21.72 0.25
CA GLN A 49 -3.51 21.32 1.61
C GLN A 49 -2.34 20.57 2.27
N TYR A 50 -1.72 19.62 1.56
CA TYR A 50 -0.76 18.68 2.16
C TYR A 50 0.71 19.10 2.03
N ALA A 51 1.07 19.89 1.03
CA ALA A 51 2.46 20.38 0.85
C ALA A 51 3.03 21.11 2.08
N PRO A 52 2.33 22.07 2.72
CA PRO A 52 2.86 22.74 3.91
C PRO A 52 2.98 21.79 5.11
N LEU A 53 2.09 20.81 5.24
CA LEU A 53 2.15 19.80 6.31
C LEU A 53 3.39 18.91 6.14
N ALA A 54 3.66 18.48 4.90
CA ALA A 54 4.81 17.65 4.57
C ALA A 54 6.14 18.38 4.82
N ALA A 55 6.24 19.66 4.42
CA ALA A 55 7.39 20.49 4.69
C ALA A 55 7.59 20.73 6.20
N GLY A 56 6.49 20.93 6.93
CA GLY A 56 6.47 21.25 8.36
C GLY A 56 6.74 20.08 9.30
N ALA A 57 6.67 18.84 8.82
CA ALA A 57 6.83 17.61 9.60
C ALA A 57 8.11 17.60 10.44
N LYS A 58 7.99 17.15 11.69
CA LYS A 58 9.07 17.12 12.70
C LYS A 58 9.75 15.77 12.80
N SER A 59 9.20 14.73 12.17
CA SER A 59 9.81 13.41 12.07
C SER A 59 9.59 12.79 10.69
N ASN A 60 10.40 11.80 10.32
CA ASN A 60 10.15 10.99 9.11
C ASN A 60 8.80 10.26 9.23
N GLY A 61 8.41 9.83 10.43
CA GLY A 61 7.13 9.16 10.68
C GLY A 61 5.94 10.08 10.46
N GLU A 62 6.04 11.33 10.93
CA GLU A 62 5.05 12.38 10.65
C GLU A 62 4.97 12.67 9.15
N PHE A 63 6.12 12.79 8.48
CA PHE A 63 6.16 12.99 7.04
C PHE A 63 5.46 11.86 6.27
N TYR A 64 5.77 10.59 6.58
CA TYR A 64 5.09 9.45 5.97
C TYR A 64 3.60 9.35 6.32
N ASN A 65 3.19 9.80 7.51
CA ASN A 65 1.77 9.92 7.86
C ASN A 65 1.06 10.95 6.98
N VAL A 66 1.67 12.11 6.73
CA VAL A 66 1.11 13.13 5.83
C VAL A 66 0.94 12.56 4.41
N LEU A 67 1.94 11.85 3.88
CA LEU A 67 1.83 11.21 2.57
C LEU A 67 0.72 10.16 2.52
N ARG A 68 0.58 9.34 3.56
CA ARG A 68 -0.52 8.35 3.66
C ARG A 68 -1.89 9.01 3.70
N GLN A 69 -2.04 10.10 4.44
CA GLN A 69 -3.29 10.86 4.49
C GLN A 69 -3.62 11.48 3.13
N MET A 70 -2.63 12.05 2.44
CA MET A 70 -2.80 12.58 1.08
C MET A 70 -3.30 11.50 0.10
N LEU A 71 -2.71 10.29 0.12
CA LEU A 71 -3.19 9.18 -0.71
C LEU A 71 -4.58 8.68 -0.27
N GLY A 72 -4.91 8.82 1.02
CA GLY A 72 -6.22 8.43 1.57
C GLY A 72 -7.39 9.21 0.98
N GLU A 73 -7.17 10.43 0.49
CA GLU A 73 -8.19 11.25 -0.22
C GLU A 73 -8.69 10.58 -1.50
N LEU A 74 -7.93 9.62 -2.07
CA LEU A 74 -8.37 8.85 -3.24
C LEU A 74 -9.49 7.86 -2.91
N HIS A 75 -9.66 7.48 -1.64
CA HIS A 75 -10.63 6.48 -1.18
C HIS A 75 -10.54 5.12 -1.90
N GLN A 76 -9.32 4.74 -2.31
CA GLN A 76 -9.06 3.50 -3.05
C GLN A 76 -8.18 2.53 -2.27
N SER A 77 -8.50 1.23 -2.39
CA SER A 77 -7.67 0.17 -1.82
C SER A 77 -6.32 0.05 -2.54
N HIS A 78 -5.30 -0.45 -1.85
CA HIS A 78 -3.95 -0.71 -2.40
C HIS A 78 -3.14 0.53 -2.78
N PHE A 79 -3.56 1.73 -2.36
CA PHE A 79 -2.76 2.96 -2.44
C PHE A 79 -2.06 3.19 -1.10
N ASN A 80 -0.80 2.78 -1.00
CA ASN A 80 -0.03 2.85 0.24
C ASN A 80 1.36 3.46 0.01
N ILE A 81 1.88 4.09 1.07
CA ILE A 81 3.29 4.48 1.15
C ILE A 81 4.03 3.41 1.94
N ILE A 82 5.04 2.81 1.32
CA ILE A 82 5.95 1.86 1.97
C ILE A 82 7.18 2.66 2.41
N PRO A 83 7.37 2.92 3.71
CA PRO A 83 8.56 3.60 4.20
C PRO A 83 9.77 2.65 4.10
N PRO A 84 11.02 3.16 3.95
CA PRO A 84 12.23 2.36 3.82
C PRO A 84 12.39 1.31 4.93
N GLU A 85 11.99 1.63 6.16
CA GLU A 85 12.09 0.75 7.32
C GLU A 85 11.13 -0.45 7.26
N ALA A 86 10.08 -0.35 6.43
CA ALA A 86 9.17 -1.46 6.17
C ALA A 86 9.64 -2.35 5.00
N VAL A 87 10.64 -1.89 4.25
CA VAL A 87 11.33 -2.73 3.27
C VAL A 87 12.28 -3.61 4.05
N VAL A 88 11.80 -4.79 4.45
CA VAL A 88 12.68 -5.85 4.92
C VAL A 88 13.54 -6.32 3.76
N ASP A 89 14.86 -6.36 3.94
CA ASP A 89 15.75 -7.07 3.03
C ASP A 89 15.24 -8.51 2.91
N ASP A 90 15.11 -8.98 1.66
CA ASP A 90 14.51 -10.26 1.21
C ASP A 90 15.06 -11.53 1.90
N ASP A 91 16.05 -11.40 2.79
CA ASP A 91 16.83 -12.52 3.33
C ASP A 91 16.57 -12.87 4.81
N SER A 92 15.56 -12.31 5.47
CA SER A 92 15.16 -12.85 6.79
C SER A 92 13.69 -12.67 7.17
N SER A 93 12.99 -13.80 7.24
CA SER A 93 11.88 -14.06 8.16
C SER A 93 10.52 -13.39 7.91
N GLU A 94 10.06 -13.32 6.66
CA GLU A 94 8.65 -13.65 6.45
C GLU A 94 8.44 -15.09 6.96
N PRO A 95 7.48 -15.39 7.86
CA PRO A 95 7.14 -16.79 8.11
C PRO A 95 6.84 -17.38 6.74
N LYS A 96 7.60 -18.40 6.31
CA LYS A 96 7.36 -19.07 5.03
C LYS A 96 5.88 -19.44 5.02
N GLY A 97 5.06 -18.63 4.34
CA GLY A 97 3.64 -18.85 4.27
C GLY A 97 3.47 -20.23 3.67
N GLY A 98 2.97 -21.17 4.47
CA GLY A 98 2.62 -22.48 3.95
C GLY A 98 1.39 -22.31 3.08
N SER A 99 1.56 -22.33 1.77
CA SER A 99 0.42 -22.41 0.85
C SER A 99 0.06 -23.86 0.61
N ILE A 100 -1.23 -24.17 0.59
CA ILE A 100 -1.74 -25.46 0.07
C ILE A 100 -1.99 -25.41 -1.44
N GLY A 101 -1.83 -24.25 -2.08
CA GLY A 101 -2.00 -24.02 -3.51
C GLY A 101 -3.44 -23.76 -3.94
N ILE A 102 -4.20 -22.95 -3.20
CA ILE A 102 -5.56 -22.51 -3.57
C ILE A 102 -5.70 -20.99 -3.49
N ASP A 103 -6.51 -20.43 -4.38
CA ASP A 103 -7.02 -19.06 -4.26
C ASP A 103 -8.51 -19.11 -3.92
N LEU A 104 -8.92 -18.44 -2.85
CA LEU A 104 -10.33 -18.32 -2.46
C LEU A 104 -10.90 -16.96 -2.86
N ARG A 105 -12.17 -16.94 -3.26
CA ARG A 105 -12.97 -15.71 -3.31
C ARG A 105 -14.28 -15.92 -2.56
N LEU A 106 -14.71 -14.87 -1.85
CA LEU A 106 -16.05 -14.83 -1.30
C LEU A 106 -17.04 -14.38 -2.38
N ILE A 107 -17.99 -15.24 -2.72
CA ILE A 107 -19.08 -14.98 -3.67
C ILE A 107 -20.38 -15.36 -2.96
N ASP A 108 -21.31 -14.41 -2.83
CA ASP A 108 -22.59 -14.59 -2.13
C ASP A 108 -22.46 -15.18 -0.71
N GLY A 109 -21.40 -14.78 0.01
CA GLY A 109 -21.12 -15.25 1.37
C GLY A 109 -20.46 -16.64 1.45
N GLN A 110 -20.18 -17.28 0.31
CA GLN A 110 -19.53 -18.58 0.23
C GLN A 110 -18.07 -18.43 -0.21
N ALA A 111 -17.17 -19.17 0.43
CA ALA A 111 -15.77 -19.21 0.06
C ALA A 111 -15.59 -20.22 -1.07
N ILE A 112 -15.37 -19.73 -2.29
CA ILE A 112 -15.24 -20.57 -3.48
C ILE A 112 -13.77 -20.66 -3.88
N ILE A 113 -13.29 -21.88 -4.12
CA ILE A 113 -11.98 -22.11 -4.75
C ILE A 113 -12.05 -21.58 -6.19
N THR A 114 -11.24 -20.57 -6.50
CA THR A 114 -11.18 -19.99 -7.85
C THR A 114 -9.97 -20.45 -8.65
N ARG A 115 -8.91 -20.91 -7.97
CA ARG A 115 -7.72 -21.48 -8.58
C ARG A 115 -7.17 -22.59 -7.69
N VAL A 116 -6.66 -23.64 -8.33
CA VAL A 116 -5.84 -24.67 -7.67
C VAL A 116 -4.53 -24.74 -8.43
N GLU A 117 -3.42 -24.55 -7.72
CA GLU A 117 -2.08 -24.56 -8.32
C GLU A 117 -1.69 -25.98 -8.73
N PRO A 118 -1.29 -26.22 -10.00
CA PRO A 118 -0.82 -27.54 -10.43
C PRO A 118 0.33 -28.07 -9.58
N GLY A 119 0.30 -29.36 -9.23
CA GLY A 119 1.34 -29.99 -8.40
C GLY A 119 1.29 -29.65 -6.90
N SER A 120 0.33 -28.84 -6.47
CA SER A 120 0.12 -28.51 -5.04
C SER A 120 -0.49 -29.66 -4.23
N LYS A 121 -0.45 -29.51 -2.90
CA LYS A 121 -1.15 -30.43 -1.99
C LYS A 121 -2.66 -30.40 -2.22
N ALA A 122 -3.24 -29.24 -2.52
CA ALA A 122 -4.64 -29.11 -2.93
C ALA A 122 -4.95 -29.89 -4.21
N ALA A 123 -4.10 -29.79 -5.24
CA ALA A 123 -4.28 -30.53 -6.48
C ALA A 123 -4.25 -32.04 -6.25
N SER A 124 -3.30 -32.51 -5.44
CA SER A 124 -3.12 -33.92 -5.07
C SER A 124 -4.28 -34.44 -4.22
N ALA A 125 -4.87 -33.58 -3.38
CA ALA A 125 -6.07 -33.85 -2.60
C ALA A 125 -7.37 -33.82 -3.43
N GLY A 126 -7.30 -33.53 -4.73
CA GLY A 126 -8.47 -33.53 -5.61
C GLY A 126 -9.29 -32.25 -5.59
N LEU A 127 -8.84 -31.18 -4.92
CA LEU A 127 -9.53 -29.89 -4.93
C LEU A 127 -9.56 -29.31 -6.35
N ARG A 128 -10.66 -28.64 -6.72
CA ARG A 128 -10.88 -28.04 -8.03
C ARG A 128 -11.50 -26.65 -7.90
N PRO A 129 -11.29 -25.76 -8.88
CA PRO A 129 -12.08 -24.54 -8.99
C PRO A 129 -13.58 -24.84 -8.96
N GLY A 130 -14.35 -24.02 -8.23
CA GLY A 130 -15.79 -24.16 -8.03
C GLY A 130 -16.20 -24.91 -6.76
N PHE A 131 -15.27 -25.52 -6.03
CA PHE A 131 -15.57 -26.11 -4.71
C PHE A 131 -15.87 -25.00 -3.69
N ILE A 132 -16.79 -25.29 -2.76
CA ILE A 132 -17.26 -24.42 -1.67
C ILE A 132 -16.88 -25.04 -0.33
#